data_AF-A0A1Q5ISK1-F1
#
_entry.id   AF-A0A1Q5ISK1-F1
#
_cell.length_a   1.000
_cell.length_b   1.000
_cell.length_c   1.000
_cell.angle_alpha   90.00
_cell.angle_beta   90.00
_cell.angle_gamma   90.00
#
_symmetry.space_group_name_H-M   'P 1'
#
loop_
_entity.id
_entity.type
_entity.pdbx_description
1 polymer ?
#
loop_
_entity_poly.entity_id
_entity_poly.type
_entity_poly.pdbx_seq_one_letter_code
_entity_poly.pdbx_strand_id
1 'polypeptide(L)'
;MPVRSGWLMPTGQTRQNTRITNIGATTPVNPLGVRSGVLPGTYDGKFRVGGLWMSSSGPMTATVYHGKAVIQGGTTDGAYPVALDEDITLTFADGDPLNDRVDLVVVRVYDNDVDALGKHEAAVEIVKGTPAATPAAPAAPARSLILFTVKVKKGASAGTGGIDWAGGATTDLRTTTVSAGGILPVYNNAGVAGGYPGQYQDNDNAHFLQRWDGTAWVAYPKEIGGIAPSGTITTGSYNGQYRDYNGGQLQRWNGSAWTAYQPPVENETTTTGATALANWSVVSFSGRRTKSGLCTVTVTVTRTGAQVNVESAGNLPDEPLCTLPAGWRPSMDFEASASDGFGDGGANIYTNGQVNLRTWSSNGALVPGRNIRVSATYVL
;
A
#
# COMPACT_ATOMS: atom_id res chain seq x y z
N MET A 1 -42.91 -20.64 12.91
CA MET A 1 -41.74 -21.29 12.29
C MET A 1 -41.27 -20.40 11.14
N PRO A 2 -40.32 -19.47 11.37
CA PRO A 2 -39.90 -18.48 10.37
C PRO A 2 -38.66 -18.81 9.54
N VAL A 3 -38.25 -20.09 9.46
CA VAL A 3 -37.08 -20.45 8.65
C VAL A 3 -37.48 -21.46 7.59
N ARG A 4 -37.18 -21.13 6.33
CA ARG A 4 -37.57 -21.92 5.15
C ARG A 4 -36.35 -22.47 4.41
N SER A 5 -36.48 -23.67 3.85
CA SER A 5 -35.52 -24.28 2.92
C SER A 5 -36.05 -24.23 1.48
N GLY A 6 -35.14 -24.12 0.50
CA GLY A 6 -35.47 -23.52 -0.81
C GLY A 6 -35.91 -24.40 -1.99
N TRP A 7 -36.00 -25.73 -1.93
CA TRP A 7 -36.11 -26.50 -3.21
C TRP A 7 -37.04 -27.74 -3.22
N LEU A 8 -37.88 -27.79 -4.26
CA LEU A 8 -39.10 -28.59 -4.49
C LEU A 8 -38.83 -29.97 -5.19
N MET A 9 -39.72 -30.97 -4.99
CA MET A 9 -39.83 -32.26 -5.75
C MET A 9 -41.15 -32.29 -6.57
N PRO A 10 -41.41 -33.20 -7.56
CA PRO A 10 -41.83 -34.59 -7.28
C PRO A 10 -41.55 -35.74 -8.30
N THR A 11 -40.75 -35.64 -9.38
CA THR A 11 -40.32 -36.87 -10.12
C THR A 11 -38.91 -36.76 -10.70
N GLY A 12 -37.99 -37.59 -10.19
CA GLY A 12 -36.62 -37.78 -10.71
C GLY A 12 -35.53 -37.03 -9.94
N GLN A 13 -35.79 -35.81 -9.47
CA GLN A 13 -34.85 -35.05 -8.66
C GLN A 13 -35.14 -35.25 -7.17
N THR A 14 -34.22 -35.90 -6.45
CA THR A 14 -34.31 -35.99 -4.98
C THR A 14 -33.92 -34.66 -4.32
N ARG A 15 -34.38 -34.41 -3.09
CA ARG A 15 -33.90 -33.27 -2.29
C ARG A 15 -32.37 -33.23 -2.22
N GLN A 16 -31.74 -34.41 -2.09
CA GLN A 16 -30.29 -34.55 -2.12
C GLN A 16 -29.70 -34.08 -3.44
N ASN A 17 -30.26 -34.51 -4.59
CA ASN A 17 -29.80 -34.05 -5.90
C ASN A 17 -29.90 -32.54 -6.02
N THR A 18 -30.97 -31.91 -5.56
CA THR A 18 -31.11 -30.46 -5.66
C THR A 18 -30.11 -29.69 -4.80
N ARG A 19 -29.76 -30.20 -3.61
CA ARG A 19 -28.78 -29.57 -2.70
C ARG A 19 -27.34 -29.66 -3.21
N ILE A 20 -26.97 -30.78 -3.85
CA ILE A 20 -25.62 -30.95 -4.41
C ILE A 20 -25.46 -30.23 -5.76
N THR A 21 -26.54 -29.99 -6.52
CA THR A 21 -26.51 -29.24 -7.80
C THR A 21 -26.65 -27.72 -7.64
N ASN A 22 -26.39 -27.21 -6.44
CA ASN A 22 -26.87 -25.92 -5.91
C ASN A 22 -26.86 -24.74 -6.92
N ILE A 23 -28.02 -24.04 -7.02
CA ILE A 23 -28.23 -22.88 -7.90
C ILE A 23 -27.74 -21.62 -7.19
N GLY A 24 -26.82 -20.92 -7.84
CA GLY A 24 -26.14 -19.74 -7.30
C GLY A 24 -24.78 -20.14 -6.75
N ALA A 25 -23.80 -20.30 -7.65
CA ALA A 25 -22.44 -20.76 -7.35
C ALA A 25 -21.91 -20.04 -6.12
N THR A 26 -21.93 -20.66 -4.93
CA THR A 26 -21.29 -20.13 -3.72
C THR A 26 -19.81 -20.46 -3.77
N THR A 27 -19.00 -19.84 -2.92
CA THR A 27 -17.56 -20.11 -2.88
C THR A 27 -17.32 -21.59 -2.58
N PRO A 28 -16.70 -22.37 -3.50
CA PRO A 28 -16.45 -23.78 -3.26
C PRO A 28 -15.38 -23.97 -2.18
N VAL A 29 -15.49 -25.07 -1.44
CA VAL A 29 -14.43 -25.55 -0.52
C VAL A 29 -13.86 -26.90 -0.95
N ASN A 30 -14.63 -27.65 -1.73
CA ASN A 30 -14.25 -28.89 -2.41
C ASN A 30 -15.20 -29.10 -3.61
N PRO A 31 -15.06 -30.17 -4.42
CA PRO A 31 -15.89 -30.36 -5.61
C PRO A 31 -17.41 -30.42 -5.39
N LEU A 32 -17.87 -30.81 -4.20
CA LEU A 32 -19.31 -30.97 -3.88
C LEU A 32 -19.77 -30.08 -2.72
N GLY A 33 -18.84 -29.34 -2.10
CA GLY A 33 -19.07 -28.56 -0.89
C GLY A 33 -18.80 -27.09 -1.11
N VAL A 34 -19.58 -26.26 -0.43
CA VAL A 34 -19.47 -24.81 -0.48
C VAL A 34 -19.20 -24.23 0.91
N ARG A 35 -18.74 -22.98 0.94
CA ARG A 35 -18.52 -22.25 2.18
C ARG A 35 -19.84 -21.88 2.83
N SER A 36 -20.04 -22.35 4.07
CA SER A 36 -21.10 -21.84 4.95
C SER A 36 -20.87 -20.37 5.28
N GLY A 37 -21.94 -19.60 5.40
CA GLY A 37 -21.85 -18.22 5.87
C GLY A 37 -23.12 -17.42 5.62
N VAL A 38 -23.17 -16.25 6.24
CA VAL A 38 -24.19 -15.22 6.06
C VAL A 38 -23.92 -14.48 4.75
N LEU A 39 -24.98 -14.17 4.01
CA LEU A 39 -24.85 -13.32 2.83
C LEU A 39 -24.60 -11.86 3.27
N PRO A 40 -23.60 -11.17 2.70
CA PRO A 40 -23.28 -9.79 3.10
C PRO A 40 -24.38 -8.81 2.66
N GLY A 41 -24.41 -7.65 3.32
CA GLY A 41 -25.30 -6.54 3.02
C GLY A 41 -26.12 -6.07 4.22
N THR A 42 -26.58 -4.83 4.09
CA THR A 42 -27.50 -4.10 4.98
C THR A 42 -28.46 -3.28 4.12
N TYR A 43 -29.59 -2.84 4.67
CA TYR A 43 -30.57 -2.04 3.93
C TYR A 43 -30.00 -0.71 3.40
N ASP A 44 -29.08 -0.09 4.14
CA ASP A 44 -28.43 1.18 3.80
C ASP A 44 -27.03 1.01 3.18
N GLY A 45 -26.54 -0.23 3.09
CA GLY A 45 -25.20 -0.55 2.61
C GLY A 45 -24.06 -0.11 3.56
N LYS A 46 -24.37 0.30 4.80
CA LYS A 46 -23.37 0.85 5.73
C LYS A 46 -22.49 -0.20 6.39
N PHE A 47 -23.03 -1.41 6.60
CA PHE A 47 -22.28 -2.50 7.24
C PHE A 47 -22.15 -3.71 6.32
N ARG A 48 -21.02 -4.41 6.44
CA ARG A 48 -20.70 -5.64 5.68
C ARG A 48 -21.75 -6.74 5.90
N VAL A 49 -22.24 -6.90 7.14
CA VAL A 49 -23.18 -7.96 7.53
C VAL A 49 -24.28 -7.38 8.42
N GLY A 50 -25.51 -7.35 7.92
CA GLY A 50 -26.70 -6.97 8.69
C GLY A 50 -27.57 -8.15 9.12
N GLY A 51 -27.68 -9.17 8.28
CA GLY A 51 -28.57 -10.31 8.52
C GLY A 51 -28.12 -11.21 9.66
N LEU A 52 -29.07 -11.89 10.30
CA LEU A 52 -28.82 -12.81 11.42
C LEU A 52 -28.04 -12.16 12.58
N TRP A 53 -28.19 -10.84 12.75
CA TRP A 53 -27.65 -10.11 13.88
C TRP A 53 -28.39 -10.47 15.17
N MET A 54 -27.77 -10.25 16.33
CA MET A 54 -28.38 -10.49 17.63
C MET A 54 -28.24 -9.28 18.55
N SER A 55 -29.31 -8.93 19.26
CA SER A 55 -29.30 -7.91 20.31
C SER A 55 -30.02 -8.41 21.57
N SER A 56 -29.72 -7.81 22.72
CA SER A 56 -30.47 -8.09 23.96
C SER A 56 -31.92 -7.61 23.83
N SER A 57 -32.86 -8.45 24.28
CA SER A 57 -34.29 -8.12 24.35
C SER A 57 -34.87 -8.30 25.76
N GLY A 58 -34.03 -8.62 26.74
CA GLY A 58 -34.39 -8.81 28.15
C GLY A 58 -33.26 -9.42 28.96
N PRO A 59 -33.44 -9.62 30.28
CA PRO A 59 -32.37 -10.11 31.17
C PRO A 59 -31.78 -11.45 30.72
N MET A 60 -32.63 -12.39 30.30
CA MET A 60 -32.24 -13.74 29.84
C MET A 60 -32.67 -13.99 28.39
N THR A 61 -32.93 -12.94 27.62
CA THR A 61 -33.43 -13.06 26.25
C THR A 61 -32.65 -12.21 25.27
N ALA A 62 -32.50 -12.72 24.05
CA ALA A 62 -31.93 -12.00 22.93
C ALA A 62 -32.80 -12.19 21.68
N THR A 63 -32.87 -11.18 20.84
CA THR A 63 -33.56 -11.26 19.54
C THR A 63 -32.54 -11.44 18.44
N VAL A 64 -32.74 -12.46 17.61
CA VAL A 64 -32.02 -12.67 16.36
C VAL A 64 -32.87 -12.12 15.22
N TYR A 65 -32.30 -11.20 14.46
CA TYR A 65 -32.98 -10.50 13.37
C TYR A 65 -32.93 -11.30 12.08
N HIS A 66 -33.93 -11.10 11.23
CA HIS A 66 -34.05 -11.71 9.91
C HIS A 66 -32.75 -11.64 9.08
N GLY A 67 -32.57 -12.60 8.18
CA GLY A 67 -31.37 -12.69 7.37
C GLY A 67 -31.28 -13.97 6.56
N LYS A 68 -30.21 -14.08 5.76
CA LYS A 68 -30.00 -15.20 4.85
C LYS A 68 -28.61 -15.77 5.03
N ALA A 69 -28.51 -17.08 4.95
CA ALA A 69 -27.25 -17.80 5.00
C ALA A 69 -27.27 -19.03 4.08
N VAL A 70 -26.08 -19.58 3.85
CA VAL A 70 -25.88 -20.90 3.28
C VAL A 70 -25.19 -21.75 4.32
N ILE A 71 -25.67 -22.97 4.52
CA ILE A 71 -25.13 -23.92 5.49
C ILE A 71 -24.73 -25.19 4.74
N GLN A 72 -23.44 -25.48 4.70
CA GLN A 72 -22.91 -26.73 4.16
C GLN A 72 -23.13 -27.86 5.17
N GLY A 73 -23.81 -28.92 4.73
CA GLY A 73 -23.87 -30.18 5.46
C GLY A 73 -22.66 -31.08 5.18
N GLY A 74 -22.79 -32.38 5.39
CA GLY A 74 -21.83 -33.36 4.88
C GLY A 74 -21.72 -33.28 3.35
N THR A 75 -20.64 -33.86 2.79
CA THR A 75 -20.38 -33.84 1.34
C THR A 75 -21.57 -34.36 0.50
N THR A 76 -22.26 -35.38 1.01
CA THR A 76 -23.44 -35.99 0.38
C THR A 76 -24.74 -35.26 0.70
N ASP A 77 -24.78 -34.47 1.76
CA ASP A 77 -25.96 -33.73 2.22
C ASP A 77 -26.19 -32.51 1.32
N GLY A 78 -25.09 -31.94 0.80
CA GLY A 78 -25.09 -30.71 0.02
C GLY A 78 -25.25 -29.47 0.88
N ALA A 79 -25.47 -28.34 0.23
CA ALA A 79 -25.67 -27.07 0.92
C ALA A 79 -27.14 -26.66 1.01
N TYR A 80 -27.48 -26.07 2.14
CA TYR A 80 -28.82 -25.64 2.51
C TYR A 80 -28.88 -24.11 2.52
N PRO A 81 -29.54 -23.48 1.53
CA PRO A 81 -29.94 -22.09 1.63
C PRO A 81 -31.00 -21.94 2.72
N VAL A 82 -30.79 -21.00 3.63
CA VAL A 82 -31.70 -20.70 4.72
C VAL A 82 -32.02 -19.21 4.75
N ALA A 83 -33.27 -18.89 5.05
CA ALA A 83 -33.71 -17.52 5.31
C ALA A 83 -34.54 -17.53 6.59
N LEU A 84 -34.18 -16.65 7.53
CA LEU A 84 -35.01 -16.25 8.64
C LEU A 84 -35.84 -15.05 8.16
N ASP A 85 -37.15 -15.24 7.99
CA ASP A 85 -38.05 -14.23 7.39
C ASP A 85 -38.71 -13.30 8.41
N GLU A 86 -38.62 -13.62 9.70
CA GLU A 86 -39.09 -12.79 10.82
C GLU A 86 -38.10 -12.83 11.99
N ASP A 87 -38.08 -11.79 12.83
CA ASP A 87 -37.20 -11.75 13.99
C ASP A 87 -37.64 -12.78 15.05
N ILE A 88 -36.69 -13.46 15.68
CA ILE A 88 -36.97 -14.50 16.69
C ILE A 88 -36.32 -14.17 18.03
N THR A 89 -37.09 -14.27 19.11
CA THR A 89 -36.56 -14.13 20.47
C THR A 89 -36.16 -15.49 21.02
N LEU A 90 -34.92 -15.56 21.51
CA LEU A 90 -34.35 -16.71 22.19
C LEU A 90 -34.34 -16.46 23.70
N THR A 91 -34.67 -17.50 24.46
CA THR A 91 -34.61 -17.47 25.93
C THR A 91 -33.51 -18.40 26.42
N PHE A 92 -32.55 -17.82 27.12
CA PHE A 92 -31.44 -18.56 27.75
C PHE A 92 -31.90 -19.13 29.08
N ALA A 93 -31.46 -20.34 29.38
CA ALA A 93 -31.68 -20.93 30.70
C ALA A 93 -30.89 -20.17 31.77
N ASP A 94 -31.35 -20.23 33.03
CA ASP A 94 -30.61 -19.65 34.16
C ASP A 94 -29.20 -20.23 34.28
N GLY A 95 -28.29 -19.39 34.76
CA GLY A 95 -26.89 -19.69 35.09
C GLY A 95 -26.79 -20.78 36.14
N ASP A 96 -25.71 -21.56 36.06
CA ASP A 96 -25.41 -22.52 37.12
C ASP A 96 -25.05 -21.79 38.42
N PRO A 97 -25.40 -22.30 39.62
CA PRO A 97 -25.11 -21.59 40.86
C PRO A 97 -23.61 -21.39 41.15
N LEU A 98 -22.74 -22.27 40.64
CA LEU A 98 -21.33 -22.34 41.03
C LEU A 98 -20.39 -21.89 39.91
N ASN A 99 -20.73 -22.19 38.66
CA ASN A 99 -19.83 -22.02 37.53
C ASN A 99 -20.45 -21.21 36.39
N ASP A 100 -19.60 -20.47 35.69
CA ASP A 100 -19.98 -19.83 34.43
C ASP A 100 -20.18 -20.92 33.35
N ARG A 101 -20.86 -20.57 32.26
CA ARG A 101 -20.90 -21.37 31.04
C ARG A 101 -20.89 -20.49 29.79
N VAL A 102 -20.60 -21.09 28.63
CA VAL A 102 -20.69 -20.42 27.32
C VAL A 102 -21.68 -21.20 26.47
N ASP A 103 -22.76 -20.55 26.06
CA ASP A 103 -23.76 -21.09 25.15
C ASP A 103 -23.42 -20.68 23.70
N LEU A 104 -23.82 -21.47 22.71
CA LEU A 104 -23.77 -21.08 21.30
C LEU A 104 -25.16 -20.74 20.79
N VAL A 105 -25.25 -19.70 19.97
CA VAL A 105 -26.42 -19.42 19.13
C VAL A 105 -26.08 -19.85 17.71
N VAL A 106 -26.89 -20.76 17.15
CA VAL A 106 -26.65 -21.32 15.83
C VAL A 106 -27.91 -21.28 14.98
N VAL A 107 -27.73 -21.24 13.65
CA VAL A 107 -28.77 -21.68 12.71
C VAL A 107 -28.49 -23.13 12.37
N ARG A 108 -29.43 -24.04 12.63
CA ARG A 108 -29.28 -25.47 12.36
C ARG A 108 -30.32 -25.95 11.37
N VAL A 109 -29.91 -26.86 10.48
CA VAL A 109 -30.80 -27.56 9.57
C VAL A 109 -31.03 -28.99 10.06
N TYR A 110 -32.30 -29.32 10.27
CA TYR A 110 -32.79 -30.67 10.48
C TYR A 110 -33.22 -31.26 9.14
N ASP A 111 -32.64 -32.41 8.81
CA ASP A 111 -32.96 -33.14 7.58
C ASP A 111 -33.09 -34.61 7.93
N ASN A 112 -34.32 -35.06 8.22
CA ASN A 112 -34.60 -36.42 8.64
C ASN A 112 -34.12 -37.48 7.65
N ASP A 113 -34.01 -37.15 6.35
CA ASP A 113 -33.49 -38.07 5.33
C ASP A 113 -31.98 -38.36 5.56
N VAL A 114 -31.28 -37.50 6.30
CA VAL A 114 -29.85 -37.59 6.62
C VAL A 114 -29.62 -37.92 8.10
N ASP A 115 -30.42 -37.36 9.00
CA ASP A 115 -30.16 -37.39 10.45
C ASP A 115 -31.13 -38.20 11.28
N ALA A 116 -32.22 -38.67 10.67
CA ALA A 116 -33.27 -39.45 11.32
C ALA A 116 -33.84 -38.79 12.60
N LEU A 117 -33.80 -37.46 12.70
CA LEU A 117 -34.30 -36.71 13.87
C LEU A 117 -35.79 -36.35 13.78
N GLY A 118 -36.52 -36.87 12.78
CA GLY A 118 -37.96 -36.68 12.59
C GLY A 118 -38.37 -35.29 12.09
N LYS A 119 -37.42 -34.47 11.63
CA LYS A 119 -37.63 -33.06 11.29
C LYS A 119 -37.08 -32.68 9.91
N HIS A 120 -37.75 -31.74 9.24
CA HIS A 120 -37.34 -31.19 7.95
C HIS A 120 -37.43 -29.65 7.97
N GLU A 121 -36.78 -29.04 8.95
CA GLU A 121 -36.87 -27.60 9.22
C GLU A 121 -35.47 -27.01 9.44
N ALA A 122 -35.35 -25.70 9.31
CA ALA A 122 -34.22 -24.97 9.85
C ALA A 122 -34.69 -24.21 11.10
N ALA A 123 -33.82 -24.04 12.07
CA ALA A 123 -34.15 -23.34 13.31
C ALA A 123 -32.96 -22.53 13.82
N VAL A 124 -33.25 -21.38 14.42
CA VAL A 124 -32.29 -20.69 15.28
C VAL A 124 -32.42 -21.29 16.68
N GLU A 125 -31.33 -21.82 17.22
CA GLU A 125 -31.36 -22.50 18.52
C GLU A 125 -30.17 -22.14 19.40
N ILE A 126 -30.37 -22.27 20.72
CA ILE A 126 -29.31 -22.18 21.71
C ILE A 126 -28.77 -23.57 21.97
N VAL A 127 -27.48 -23.79 21.73
CA VAL A 127 -26.75 -24.96 22.20
C VAL A 127 -26.16 -24.62 23.55
N LYS A 128 -26.79 -25.11 24.60
CA LYS A 128 -26.37 -24.86 25.98
C LYS A 128 -25.00 -25.48 26.25
N GLY A 129 -24.08 -24.69 26.78
CA GLY A 129 -22.76 -25.16 27.21
C GLY A 129 -22.80 -25.86 28.57
N THR A 130 -21.70 -26.55 28.88
CA THR A 130 -21.50 -27.19 30.18
C THR A 130 -20.88 -26.20 31.17
N PRO A 131 -21.46 -26.00 32.37
CA PRO A 131 -20.85 -25.18 33.40
C PRO A 131 -19.49 -25.71 33.84
N ALA A 132 -18.49 -24.83 33.93
CA ALA A 132 -17.13 -25.20 34.34
C ALA A 132 -16.38 -24.01 34.94
N ALA A 133 -15.35 -24.27 35.74
CA ALA A 133 -14.46 -23.23 36.28
C ALA A 133 -13.74 -22.45 35.17
N THR A 134 -13.49 -23.10 34.03
CA THR A 134 -13.01 -22.47 32.79
C THR A 134 -13.96 -22.87 31.67
N PRO A 135 -15.04 -22.10 31.43
CA PRO A 135 -16.04 -22.43 30.43
C PRO A 135 -15.47 -22.47 29.02
N ALA A 136 -15.87 -23.47 28.24
CA ALA A 136 -15.61 -23.54 26.82
C ALA A 136 -16.93 -23.59 26.05
N ALA A 137 -16.95 -23.04 24.83
CA ALA A 137 -18.09 -23.16 23.95
C ALA A 137 -18.30 -24.64 23.56
N PRO A 138 -19.55 -25.13 23.52
CA PRO A 138 -19.84 -26.48 23.04
C PRO A 138 -19.47 -26.63 21.56
N ALA A 139 -19.34 -27.88 21.10
CA ALA A 139 -19.19 -28.14 19.67
C ALA A 139 -20.47 -27.74 18.92
N ALA A 140 -20.31 -27.13 17.74
CA ALA A 140 -21.44 -26.83 16.88
C ALA A 140 -22.10 -28.13 16.38
N PRO A 141 -23.43 -28.24 16.41
CA PRO A 141 -24.14 -29.37 15.82
C PRO A 141 -23.82 -29.52 14.33
N ALA A 142 -23.90 -30.74 13.80
CA ALA A 142 -23.82 -30.96 12.36
C ALA A 142 -24.89 -30.14 11.62
N ARG A 143 -24.57 -29.71 10.38
CA ARG A 143 -25.44 -28.85 9.55
C ARG A 143 -25.88 -27.57 10.26
N SER A 144 -24.95 -26.92 10.96
CA SER A 144 -25.21 -25.64 11.60
C SER A 144 -24.19 -24.57 11.21
N LEU A 145 -24.63 -23.31 11.27
CA LEU A 145 -23.80 -22.12 11.19
C LEU A 145 -23.81 -21.44 12.55
N ILE A 146 -22.62 -21.27 13.14
CA ILE A 146 -22.45 -20.54 14.39
C ILE A 146 -22.67 -19.05 14.11
N LEU A 147 -23.49 -18.41 14.95
CA LEU A 147 -23.71 -16.97 14.91
C LEU A 147 -22.98 -16.26 16.05
N PHE A 148 -23.20 -16.69 17.30
CA PHE A 148 -22.65 -16.03 18.48
C PHE A 148 -22.26 -17.05 19.56
N THR A 149 -21.30 -16.69 20.40
CA THR A 149 -21.21 -17.23 21.77
C THR A 149 -21.86 -16.27 22.75
N VAL A 150 -22.46 -16.82 23.80
CA VAL A 150 -23.03 -16.06 24.92
C VAL A 150 -22.53 -16.63 26.23
N LYS A 151 -21.77 -15.83 26.99
CA LYS A 151 -21.32 -16.16 28.33
C LYS A 151 -22.45 -15.93 29.32
N VAL A 152 -22.93 -17.02 29.94
CA VAL A 152 -23.88 -16.96 31.05
C VAL A 152 -23.09 -17.11 32.34
N LYS A 153 -23.01 -16.03 33.12
CA LYS A 153 -22.32 -16.04 34.42
C LYS A 153 -23.04 -16.94 35.42
N LYS A 154 -22.30 -17.46 36.39
CA LYS A 154 -22.89 -18.18 37.51
C LYS A 154 -23.98 -17.36 38.20
N GLY A 155 -25.08 -17.99 38.57
CA GLY A 155 -26.22 -17.36 39.22
C GLY A 155 -26.99 -16.33 38.39
N ALA A 156 -26.67 -16.16 37.10
CA ALA A 156 -27.42 -15.26 36.22
C ALA A 156 -28.85 -15.77 36.00
N SER A 157 -29.85 -14.94 36.27
CA SER A 157 -31.26 -15.22 36.00
C SER A 157 -32.00 -13.91 35.76
N ALA A 158 -33.27 -13.99 35.37
CA ALA A 158 -34.09 -12.80 35.22
C ALA A 158 -34.20 -11.96 36.51
N GLY A 159 -34.08 -12.60 37.69
CA GLY A 159 -34.17 -11.94 39.00
C GLY A 159 -32.85 -11.41 39.55
N THR A 160 -31.70 -11.79 38.99
CA THR A 160 -30.36 -11.44 39.50
C THR A 160 -29.58 -10.50 38.58
N GLY A 161 -30.28 -9.83 37.66
CA GLY A 161 -29.69 -8.89 36.70
C GLY A 161 -29.37 -9.50 35.32
N GLY A 162 -29.56 -10.80 35.14
CA GLY A 162 -29.49 -11.47 33.84
C GLY A 162 -28.09 -11.65 33.27
N ILE A 163 -28.05 -11.89 31.96
CA ILE A 163 -26.82 -11.96 31.17
C ILE A 163 -26.25 -10.55 31.03
N ASP A 164 -24.93 -10.45 31.14
CA ASP A 164 -24.19 -9.18 31.06
C ASP A 164 -24.00 -8.72 29.60
N TRP A 165 -25.11 -8.40 28.94
CA TRP A 165 -25.13 -8.03 27.53
C TRP A 165 -24.24 -6.83 27.21
N ALA A 166 -24.23 -5.82 28.08
CA ALA A 166 -23.43 -4.61 27.91
C ALA A 166 -21.95 -4.83 28.28
N GLY A 167 -21.65 -5.73 29.22
CA GLY A 167 -20.29 -6.06 29.64
C GLY A 167 -19.55 -7.07 28.75
N GLY A 168 -20.02 -7.28 27.52
CA GLY A 168 -19.34 -8.14 26.54
C GLY A 168 -19.59 -9.64 26.75
N ALA A 169 -20.75 -10.03 27.28
CA ALA A 169 -21.13 -11.45 27.35
C ALA A 169 -21.28 -12.11 25.97
N THR A 170 -21.39 -11.33 24.89
CA THR A 170 -21.58 -11.85 23.52
C THR A 170 -20.31 -11.72 22.70
N THR A 171 -20.03 -12.71 21.86
CA THR A 171 -19.01 -12.62 20.81
C THR A 171 -19.64 -12.99 19.49
N ASP A 172 -19.53 -12.10 18.49
CA ASP A 172 -19.96 -12.37 17.13
C ASP A 172 -18.98 -13.32 16.45
N LEU A 173 -19.49 -14.44 15.95
CA LEU A 173 -18.75 -15.48 15.23
C LEU A 173 -19.30 -15.69 13.83
N ARG A 174 -20.25 -14.86 13.38
CA ARG A 174 -20.81 -14.94 12.02
C ARG A 174 -19.67 -14.79 11.04
N THR A 175 -19.70 -15.62 10.00
CA THR A 175 -18.79 -15.55 8.88
C THR A 175 -19.58 -15.30 7.60
N THR A 176 -18.95 -14.68 6.62
CA THR A 176 -19.58 -14.37 5.32
C THR A 176 -19.35 -15.45 4.29
N THR A 177 -20.27 -15.52 3.33
CA THR A 177 -20.11 -16.27 2.08
C THR A 177 -20.60 -15.43 0.90
N VAL A 178 -20.02 -15.66 -0.28
CA VAL A 178 -20.39 -14.99 -1.53
C VAL A 178 -20.42 -16.00 -2.66
N SER A 179 -20.99 -15.59 -3.79
CA SER A 179 -20.92 -16.39 -5.00
C SER A 179 -19.48 -16.54 -5.50
N ALA A 180 -19.16 -17.64 -6.18
CA ALA A 180 -17.91 -17.81 -6.91
C ALA A 180 -17.73 -16.66 -7.91
N GLY A 181 -16.54 -16.07 -7.91
CA GLY A 181 -16.23 -14.83 -8.64
C GLY A 181 -16.56 -13.54 -7.85
N GLY A 182 -17.34 -13.62 -6.77
CA GLY A 182 -17.57 -12.50 -5.86
C GLY A 182 -16.34 -12.19 -5.01
N ILE A 183 -16.23 -10.93 -4.57
CA ILE A 183 -15.22 -10.51 -3.59
C ILE A 183 -15.77 -10.82 -2.20
N LEU A 184 -15.12 -11.75 -1.48
CA LEU A 184 -15.53 -12.13 -0.13
C LEU A 184 -15.22 -11.00 0.86
N PRO A 185 -16.19 -10.38 1.53
CA PRO A 185 -15.90 -9.43 2.60
C PRO A 185 -15.36 -10.21 3.79
N VAL A 186 -14.13 -9.97 4.20
CA VAL A 186 -13.58 -10.60 5.40
C VAL A 186 -14.37 -10.13 6.61
N TYR A 187 -14.97 -11.08 7.33
CA TYR A 187 -15.76 -10.89 8.54
C TYR A 187 -15.65 -12.17 9.38
N ASN A 188 -14.86 -12.11 10.46
CA ASN A 188 -14.46 -13.25 11.32
C ASN A 188 -13.91 -14.49 10.60
N ASN A 189 -13.54 -14.37 9.32
CA ASN A 189 -13.08 -15.47 8.46
C ASN A 189 -11.72 -15.20 7.80
N ALA A 190 -10.93 -14.26 8.34
CA ALA A 190 -9.62 -13.87 7.80
C ALA A 190 -8.62 -15.05 7.71
N GLY A 191 -8.72 -16.01 8.64
CA GLY A 191 -7.87 -17.20 8.67
C GLY A 191 -8.33 -18.35 7.77
N VAL A 192 -9.45 -18.21 7.07
CA VAL A 192 -9.97 -19.28 6.22
C VAL A 192 -9.31 -19.22 4.84
N ALA A 193 -8.72 -20.34 4.42
CA ALA A 193 -8.09 -20.47 3.10
C ALA A 193 -9.05 -20.16 1.94
N GLY A 194 -8.50 -19.68 0.82
CA GLY A 194 -9.26 -19.55 -0.42
C GLY A 194 -9.67 -20.90 -0.99
N GLY A 195 -10.83 -20.95 -1.64
CA GLY A 195 -11.41 -22.13 -2.28
C GLY A 195 -10.78 -22.47 -3.64
N TYR A 196 -10.19 -21.49 -4.32
CA TYR A 196 -9.51 -21.69 -5.61
C TYR A 196 -8.51 -20.57 -5.91
N PRO A 197 -7.39 -20.85 -6.62
CA PRO A 197 -6.47 -19.81 -7.08
C PRO A 197 -7.19 -18.74 -7.90
N GLY A 198 -6.99 -17.48 -7.54
CA GLY A 198 -7.66 -16.34 -8.15
C GLY A 198 -8.95 -15.89 -7.47
N GLN A 199 -9.39 -16.56 -6.39
CA GLN A 199 -10.44 -16.01 -5.54
C GLN A 199 -10.00 -14.66 -4.94
N TYR A 200 -10.93 -13.71 -4.82
CA TYR A 200 -10.71 -12.42 -4.18
C TYR A 200 -11.40 -12.31 -2.82
N GLN A 201 -10.78 -11.56 -1.91
CA GLN A 201 -11.39 -11.10 -0.67
C GLN A 201 -11.05 -9.64 -0.38
N ASP A 202 -11.96 -8.95 0.32
CA ASP A 202 -11.78 -7.60 0.84
C ASP A 202 -11.46 -7.69 2.33
N ASN A 203 -10.19 -7.42 2.68
CA ASN A 203 -9.70 -7.51 4.04
C ASN A 203 -9.41 -6.11 4.61
N ASP A 204 -10.34 -5.60 5.41
CA ASP A 204 -10.23 -4.25 5.99
C ASP A 204 -9.04 -4.10 6.93
N ASN A 205 -8.68 -5.16 7.67
CA ASN A 205 -7.51 -5.14 8.55
C ASN A 205 -6.20 -5.04 7.76
N ALA A 206 -6.21 -5.50 6.51
CA ALA A 206 -5.07 -5.36 5.60
C ALA A 206 -5.12 -4.03 4.83
N HIS A 207 -6.28 -3.36 4.76
CA HIS A 207 -6.53 -2.16 3.98
C HIS A 207 -6.33 -2.32 2.45
N PHE A 208 -6.40 -3.55 1.94
CA PHE A 208 -6.31 -3.85 0.52
C PHE A 208 -7.08 -5.12 0.14
N LEU A 209 -7.40 -5.24 -1.15
CA LEU A 209 -7.92 -6.49 -1.71
C LEU A 209 -6.83 -7.55 -1.67
N GLN A 210 -7.23 -8.79 -1.38
CA GLN A 210 -6.34 -9.94 -1.42
C GLN A 210 -6.82 -10.92 -2.51
N ARG A 211 -5.86 -11.58 -3.16
CA ARG A 211 -6.08 -12.65 -4.13
C ARG A 211 -5.47 -13.94 -3.58
N TRP A 212 -6.21 -15.05 -3.64
CA TRP A 212 -5.67 -16.36 -3.27
C TRP A 212 -4.71 -16.86 -4.36
N ASP A 213 -3.48 -17.22 -4.00
CA ASP A 213 -2.49 -17.74 -4.96
C ASP A 213 -2.46 -19.28 -5.06
N GLY A 214 -3.27 -19.96 -4.25
CA GLY A 214 -3.26 -21.43 -4.11
C GLY A 214 -2.71 -21.90 -2.76
N THR A 215 -1.97 -21.05 -2.06
CA THR A 215 -1.33 -21.34 -0.76
C THR A 215 -1.62 -20.29 0.30
N ALA A 216 -1.71 -19.03 -0.08
CA ALA A 216 -1.94 -17.90 0.82
C ALA A 216 -2.76 -16.79 0.16
N TRP A 217 -3.30 -15.91 1.01
CA TRP A 217 -3.89 -14.64 0.60
C TRP A 217 -2.78 -13.62 0.38
N VAL A 218 -2.62 -13.14 -0.85
CA VAL A 218 -1.61 -12.12 -1.21
C VAL A 218 -2.27 -10.80 -1.58
N ALA A 219 -1.59 -9.67 -1.36
CA ALA A 219 -2.09 -8.34 -1.72
C ALA A 219 -2.38 -8.21 -3.23
N TYR A 220 -3.45 -7.48 -3.58
CA TYR A 220 -3.85 -7.21 -4.96
C TYR A 220 -4.22 -5.72 -5.18
N PRO A 221 -3.69 -5.08 -6.24
CA PRO A 221 -2.64 -5.59 -7.10
C PRO A 221 -1.36 -5.85 -6.29
N LYS A 222 -0.56 -6.84 -6.68
CA LYS A 222 0.79 -6.98 -6.11
C LYS A 222 1.53 -5.72 -6.53
N GLU A 223 1.82 -4.83 -5.59
CA GLU A 223 2.45 -3.53 -5.86
C GLU A 223 3.80 -3.74 -6.57
N ILE A 224 3.81 -3.53 -7.89
CA ILE A 224 5.01 -3.45 -8.71
C ILE A 224 5.11 -1.99 -9.14
N GLY A 225 6.23 -1.35 -8.82
CA GLY A 225 6.44 0.08 -9.05
C GLY A 225 6.02 0.92 -7.84
N GLY A 226 7.01 1.53 -7.18
CA GLY A 226 6.85 2.37 -6.00
C GLY A 226 8.18 2.51 -5.25
N ILE A 227 8.26 3.48 -4.35
CA ILE A 227 9.37 3.62 -3.40
C ILE A 227 8.92 2.98 -2.10
N ALA A 228 9.49 1.84 -1.73
CA ALA A 228 9.16 1.21 -0.46
C ALA A 228 9.63 2.08 0.73
N PRO A 229 8.83 2.24 1.79
CA PRO A 229 9.25 3.01 2.95
C PRO A 229 10.48 2.42 3.65
N SER A 230 11.23 3.27 4.34
CA SER A 230 12.40 2.85 5.11
C SER A 230 12.00 1.81 6.17
N GLY A 231 12.71 0.67 6.18
CA GLY A 231 12.49 -0.43 7.13
C GLY A 231 11.45 -1.46 6.71
N THR A 232 10.68 -1.23 5.64
CA THR A 232 9.63 -2.18 5.21
C THR A 232 10.19 -3.38 4.45
N ILE A 233 11.29 -3.22 3.70
CA ILE A 233 11.88 -4.30 2.90
C ILE A 233 13.39 -4.43 3.12
N THR A 234 13.82 -5.66 3.39
CA THR A 234 15.24 -6.03 3.57
C THR A 234 15.88 -6.45 2.25
N THR A 235 15.15 -7.17 1.39
CA THR A 235 15.61 -7.68 0.08
C THR A 235 14.67 -7.22 -1.03
N GLY A 236 15.21 -6.79 -2.18
CA GLY A 236 14.39 -6.40 -3.33
C GLY A 236 13.75 -7.61 -4.01
N SER A 237 12.51 -7.44 -4.48
CA SER A 237 11.72 -8.46 -5.17
C SER A 237 11.98 -8.53 -6.68
N TYR A 238 12.54 -7.47 -7.26
CA TYR A 238 12.88 -7.38 -8.69
C TYR A 238 14.01 -6.37 -8.93
N ASN A 239 14.79 -6.58 -9.98
CA ASN A 239 15.85 -5.65 -10.38
C ASN A 239 15.25 -4.28 -10.72
N GLY A 240 15.81 -3.22 -10.14
CA GLY A 240 15.35 -1.85 -10.33
C GLY A 240 14.29 -1.36 -9.35
N GLN A 241 13.86 -2.17 -8.38
CA GLN A 241 12.98 -1.71 -7.30
C GLN A 241 13.62 -0.55 -6.52
N TYR A 242 12.82 0.43 -6.12
CA TYR A 242 13.25 1.57 -5.29
C TYR A 242 12.81 1.42 -3.84
N ARG A 243 13.62 1.94 -2.91
CA ARG A 243 13.25 2.15 -1.52
C ARG A 243 13.83 3.44 -0.97
N ASP A 244 13.16 3.99 0.03
CA ASP A 244 13.73 4.99 0.91
C ASP A 244 14.63 4.30 1.96
N TYR A 245 15.72 4.95 2.34
CA TYR A 245 16.67 4.46 3.31
C TYR A 245 17.14 5.57 4.23
N ASN A 246 16.89 5.38 5.53
CA ASN A 246 17.53 6.10 6.64
C ASN A 246 17.73 7.61 6.42
N GLY A 247 16.64 8.38 6.39
CA GLY A 247 16.68 9.83 6.30
C GLY A 247 16.65 10.38 4.87
N GLY A 248 16.04 9.67 3.91
CA GLY A 248 15.74 10.18 2.58
C GLY A 248 16.70 9.71 1.46
N GLN A 249 17.64 8.81 1.74
CA GLN A 249 18.50 8.26 0.68
C GLN A 249 17.70 7.28 -0.16
N LEU A 250 17.47 7.64 -1.43
CA LEU A 250 16.89 6.72 -2.39
C LEU A 250 17.89 5.62 -2.74
N GLN A 251 17.48 4.36 -2.57
CA GLN A 251 18.25 3.19 -2.98
C GLN A 251 17.52 2.42 -4.08
N ARG A 252 18.29 1.81 -4.98
CA ARG A 252 17.81 0.94 -6.06
C ARG A 252 18.37 -0.47 -5.90
N TRP A 253 17.51 -1.47 -5.96
CA TRP A 253 17.91 -2.87 -5.95
C TRP A 253 18.58 -3.22 -7.28
N ASN A 254 19.80 -3.75 -7.25
CA ASN A 254 20.55 -4.11 -8.46
C ASN A 254 20.42 -5.61 -8.84
N GLY A 255 19.57 -6.36 -8.12
CA GLY A 255 19.43 -7.81 -8.26
C GLY A 255 20.05 -8.60 -7.10
N SER A 256 21.04 -8.04 -6.41
CA SER A 256 21.74 -8.71 -5.30
C SER A 256 21.85 -7.88 -4.02
N ALA A 257 21.83 -6.55 -4.13
CA ALA A 257 21.95 -5.63 -3.01
C ALA A 257 21.22 -4.32 -3.26
N TRP A 258 20.90 -3.62 -2.17
CA TRP A 258 20.46 -2.23 -2.24
C TRP A 258 21.65 -1.32 -2.43
N THR A 259 21.60 -0.50 -3.47
CA THR A 259 22.66 0.46 -3.81
C THR A 259 22.11 1.88 -3.78
N ALA A 260 22.90 2.84 -3.31
CA ALA A 260 22.50 4.25 -3.36
C ALA A 260 22.26 4.65 -4.82
N TYR A 261 21.08 5.21 -5.10
CA TYR A 261 20.77 5.73 -6.42
C TYR A 261 21.46 7.09 -6.60
N GLN A 262 22.23 7.23 -7.66
CA GLN A 262 22.80 8.51 -8.09
C GLN A 262 22.16 8.87 -9.43
N PRO A 263 21.51 10.04 -9.57
CA PRO A 263 21.05 10.50 -10.87
C PRO A 263 22.27 10.70 -11.79
N PRO A 264 22.13 10.48 -13.11
CA PRO A 264 23.19 10.78 -14.06
C PRO A 264 23.69 12.22 -13.91
N VAL A 265 25.01 12.42 -13.98
CA VAL A 265 25.61 13.76 -14.01
C VAL A 265 25.36 14.35 -15.39
N GLU A 266 24.38 15.25 -15.51
CA GLU A 266 24.10 15.98 -16.75
C GLU A 266 25.00 17.23 -16.83
N ASN A 267 26.18 17.06 -17.42
CA ASN A 267 27.11 18.14 -17.74
C ASN A 267 27.30 18.31 -19.25
N GLU A 268 27.50 19.55 -19.67
CA GLU A 268 27.87 19.91 -21.04
C GLU A 268 29.27 20.54 -21.05
N THR A 269 30.06 20.23 -22.08
CA THR A 269 31.41 20.78 -22.25
C THR A 269 31.63 21.30 -23.67
N THR A 270 32.46 22.33 -23.80
CA THR A 270 32.94 22.82 -25.10
C THR A 270 34.41 23.23 -24.99
N THR A 271 35.13 23.17 -26.11
CA THR A 271 36.52 23.67 -26.23
C THR A 271 36.66 24.75 -27.31
N THR A 272 35.55 25.18 -27.91
CA THR A 272 35.53 26.08 -29.08
C THR A 272 34.53 27.22 -28.90
N GLY A 273 34.67 28.28 -29.70
CA GLY A 273 33.69 29.37 -29.81
C GLY A 273 34.11 30.70 -29.17
N ALA A 274 35.20 30.72 -28.38
CA ALA A 274 35.79 31.98 -27.96
C ALA A 274 36.49 32.67 -29.15
N THR A 275 36.26 33.97 -29.31
CA THR A 275 36.80 34.76 -30.43
C THR A 275 37.74 35.84 -29.90
N ALA A 276 38.94 35.95 -30.45
CA ALA A 276 39.92 36.95 -30.03
C ALA A 276 39.48 38.37 -30.44
N LEU A 277 39.83 39.37 -29.63
CA LEU A 277 39.66 40.78 -29.97
C LEU A 277 41.00 41.37 -30.45
N ALA A 278 40.99 42.64 -30.88
CA ALA A 278 42.17 43.29 -31.47
C ALA A 278 43.39 43.19 -30.54
N ASN A 279 44.58 42.95 -31.10
CA ASN A 279 45.85 42.74 -30.39
C ASN A 279 45.96 41.44 -29.57
N TRP A 280 45.02 40.51 -29.73
CA TRP A 280 45.02 39.22 -29.05
C TRP A 280 44.77 38.06 -30.02
N SER A 281 45.21 36.86 -29.64
CA SER A 281 44.83 35.59 -30.27
C SER A 281 44.37 34.60 -29.22
N VAL A 282 43.27 33.88 -29.44
CA VAL A 282 42.83 32.80 -28.55
C VAL A 282 43.71 31.58 -28.78
N VAL A 283 44.31 31.07 -27.70
CA VAL A 283 45.10 29.82 -27.69
C VAL A 283 44.20 28.63 -27.39
N SER A 284 43.34 28.75 -26.37
CA SER A 284 42.43 27.68 -25.96
C SER A 284 41.22 28.23 -25.21
N PHE A 285 40.10 27.55 -25.32
CA PHE A 285 38.91 27.75 -24.50
C PHE A 285 38.47 26.40 -23.92
N SER A 286 37.97 26.40 -22.70
CA SER A 286 37.32 25.26 -22.07
C SER A 286 36.13 25.75 -21.28
N GLY A 287 34.94 25.26 -21.59
CA GLY A 287 33.72 25.50 -20.85
C GLY A 287 33.16 24.19 -20.32
N ARG A 288 32.74 24.18 -19.05
CA ARG A 288 31.94 23.08 -18.46
C ARG A 288 30.77 23.67 -17.68
N ARG A 289 29.55 23.23 -17.98
CA ARG A 289 28.34 23.65 -17.25
C ARG A 289 27.51 22.47 -16.78
N THR A 290 26.82 22.65 -15.64
CA THR A 290 25.78 21.73 -15.18
C THR A 290 24.41 22.21 -15.68
N LYS A 291 23.42 21.31 -15.76
CA LYS A 291 22.03 21.68 -16.07
C LYS A 291 21.42 22.68 -15.07
N SER A 292 21.94 22.70 -13.84
CA SER A 292 21.55 23.65 -12.80
C SER A 292 22.14 25.06 -12.98
N GLY A 293 22.91 25.31 -14.06
CA GLY A 293 23.36 26.64 -14.44
C GLY A 293 24.76 27.03 -13.96
N LEU A 294 25.44 26.21 -13.15
CA LEU A 294 26.83 26.48 -12.75
C LEU A 294 27.75 26.23 -13.95
N CYS A 295 28.49 27.26 -14.35
CA CYS A 295 29.38 27.26 -15.51
C CYS A 295 30.80 27.67 -15.09
N THR A 296 31.78 26.86 -15.47
CA THR A 296 33.20 27.18 -15.36
C THR A 296 33.76 27.40 -16.76
N VAL A 297 34.45 28.52 -16.96
CA VAL A 297 35.19 28.81 -18.18
C VAL A 297 36.65 29.08 -17.88
N THR A 298 37.51 28.62 -18.78
CA THR A 298 38.91 29.01 -18.85
C THR A 298 39.23 29.39 -20.30
N VAL A 299 39.79 30.58 -20.49
CA VAL A 299 40.29 31.04 -21.79
C VAL A 299 41.77 31.39 -21.66
N THR A 300 42.57 30.97 -22.62
CA THR A 300 43.97 31.39 -22.76
C THR A 300 44.09 32.23 -24.01
N VAL A 301 44.63 33.43 -23.88
CA VAL A 301 44.91 34.35 -24.99
C VAL A 301 46.38 34.71 -25.03
N THR A 302 46.92 34.99 -26.20
CA THR A 302 48.28 35.52 -26.38
C THR A 302 48.19 36.95 -26.88
N ARG A 303 49.01 37.84 -26.33
CA ARG A 303 49.13 39.20 -26.86
C ARG A 303 49.86 39.21 -28.20
N THR A 304 49.26 39.78 -29.23
CA THR A 304 49.85 39.95 -30.58
C THR A 304 50.19 41.40 -30.90
N GLY A 305 49.61 42.36 -30.18
CA GLY A 305 49.97 43.79 -30.29
C GLY A 305 51.23 44.17 -29.52
N ALA A 306 51.59 45.45 -29.55
CA ALA A 306 52.77 45.99 -28.85
C ALA A 306 52.69 45.85 -27.32
N GLN A 307 53.84 45.79 -26.64
CA GLN A 307 53.90 45.67 -25.17
C GLN A 307 53.12 46.79 -24.46
N VAL A 308 52.42 46.45 -23.39
CA VAL A 308 51.77 47.43 -22.49
C VAL A 308 52.40 47.34 -21.12
N ASN A 309 53.01 48.42 -20.66
CA ASN A 309 53.59 48.50 -19.32
C ASN A 309 52.51 48.88 -18.31
N VAL A 310 52.59 48.30 -17.12
CA VAL A 310 51.67 48.54 -16.01
C VAL A 310 52.38 49.42 -15.01
N GLU A 311 51.71 50.48 -14.56
CA GLU A 311 52.29 51.41 -13.60
C GLU A 311 52.43 50.81 -12.19
N SER A 312 53.07 51.54 -11.28
CA SER A 312 53.30 51.08 -9.91
C SER A 312 52.01 50.91 -9.10
N ALA A 313 50.90 51.51 -9.54
CA ALA A 313 49.57 51.31 -8.95
C ALA A 313 48.88 49.99 -9.40
N GLY A 314 49.45 49.23 -10.34
CA GLY A 314 48.85 47.99 -10.87
C GLY A 314 47.64 48.24 -11.80
N ASN A 315 47.40 49.50 -12.15
CA ASN A 315 46.32 49.91 -13.04
C ASN A 315 46.73 49.72 -14.51
N LEU A 316 45.80 49.22 -15.29
CA LEU A 316 45.96 48.94 -16.71
C LEU A 316 44.74 49.55 -17.44
N PRO A 317 44.92 50.30 -18.54
CA PRO A 317 43.80 50.62 -19.42
C PRO A 317 43.14 49.32 -19.88
N ASP A 318 41.81 49.22 -19.78
CA ASP A 318 41.08 48.00 -20.12
C ASP A 318 41.54 47.37 -21.44
N GLU A 319 42.04 46.14 -21.35
CA GLU A 319 42.47 45.38 -22.52
C GLU A 319 41.38 44.36 -22.90
N PRO A 320 40.65 44.56 -24.01
CA PRO A 320 39.62 43.64 -24.45
C PRO A 320 40.27 42.39 -25.06
N LEU A 321 40.24 41.27 -24.33
CA LEU A 321 40.99 40.05 -24.68
C LEU A 321 40.27 39.21 -25.74
N CYS A 322 39.01 38.86 -25.47
CA CYS A 322 38.22 37.95 -26.30
C CYS A 322 36.72 38.07 -25.99
N THR A 323 35.88 37.42 -26.78
CA THR A 323 34.45 37.23 -26.52
C THR A 323 34.13 35.75 -26.36
N LEU A 324 33.44 35.40 -25.27
CA LEU A 324 32.93 34.06 -24.99
C LEU A 324 31.73 33.71 -25.89
N PRO A 325 31.57 32.43 -26.29
CA PRO A 325 30.45 32.00 -27.13
C PRO A 325 29.10 32.17 -26.42
N ALA A 326 28.04 32.37 -27.20
CA ALA A 326 26.67 32.43 -26.67
C ALA A 326 26.34 31.14 -25.91
N GLY A 327 25.60 31.27 -24.80
CA GLY A 327 25.30 30.16 -23.88
C GLY A 327 26.39 29.86 -22.85
N TRP A 328 27.56 30.49 -22.96
CA TRP A 328 28.67 30.35 -22.01
C TRP A 328 29.00 31.68 -21.31
N ARG A 329 28.12 32.68 -21.40
CA ARG A 329 28.31 34.03 -20.84
C ARG A 329 27.60 34.12 -19.50
N PRO A 330 28.13 34.88 -18.52
CA PRO A 330 27.45 35.04 -17.24
C PRO A 330 26.17 35.88 -17.40
N SER A 331 25.18 35.67 -16.52
CA SER A 331 23.92 36.44 -16.49
C SER A 331 24.06 37.86 -15.94
N MET A 332 25.18 38.13 -15.26
CA MET A 332 25.61 39.45 -14.78
C MET A 332 27.11 39.61 -15.04
N ASP A 333 27.62 40.83 -15.02
CA ASP A 333 29.05 41.05 -15.13
C ASP A 333 29.79 40.36 -13.97
N PHE A 334 30.90 39.68 -14.28
CA PHE A 334 31.56 38.78 -13.36
C PHE A 334 33.08 38.96 -13.37
N GLU A 335 33.65 39.18 -12.18
CA GLU A 335 35.11 39.29 -12.01
C GLU A 335 35.78 37.90 -12.06
N ALA A 336 36.81 37.78 -12.88
CA ALA A 336 37.58 36.58 -13.13
C ALA A 336 39.05 36.82 -12.77
N SER A 337 39.75 35.76 -12.35
CA SER A 337 41.19 35.85 -12.14
C SER A 337 41.92 35.67 -13.47
N ALA A 338 42.99 36.45 -13.65
CA ALA A 338 43.87 36.42 -14.81
C ALA A 338 45.33 36.28 -14.38
N SER A 339 46.11 35.48 -15.11
CA SER A 339 47.57 35.37 -14.89
C SER A 339 48.31 34.87 -16.12
N ASP A 340 49.54 35.33 -16.32
CA ASP A 340 50.47 34.80 -17.33
C ASP A 340 51.58 33.92 -16.74
N GLY A 341 51.61 33.77 -15.41
CA GLY A 341 52.66 33.09 -14.65
C GLY A 341 53.83 33.99 -14.20
N PHE A 342 53.89 35.24 -14.67
CA PHE A 342 54.84 36.27 -14.25
C PHE A 342 54.14 37.43 -13.54
N GLY A 343 52.90 37.73 -13.92
CA GLY A 343 51.99 38.63 -13.24
C GLY A 343 50.59 38.03 -13.14
N ASP A 344 49.79 38.65 -12.29
CA ASP A 344 48.40 38.30 -12.02
C ASP A 344 47.54 39.57 -11.90
N GLY A 345 46.24 39.41 -12.10
CA GLY A 345 45.29 40.50 -12.07
C GLY A 345 43.85 40.03 -12.19
N GLY A 346 42.95 41.01 -12.30
CA GLY A 346 41.52 40.81 -12.48
C GLY A 346 41.09 41.08 -13.92
N ALA A 347 40.17 40.26 -14.41
CA ALA A 347 39.47 40.47 -15.67
C ALA A 347 37.96 40.47 -15.45
N ASN A 348 37.25 41.40 -16.05
CA ASN A 348 35.80 41.39 -16.02
C ASN A 348 35.24 40.63 -17.23
N ILE A 349 34.30 39.71 -17.00
CA ILE A 349 33.54 39.02 -18.03
C ILE A 349 32.15 39.65 -18.06
N TYR A 350 31.88 40.43 -19.11
CA TYR A 350 30.61 41.10 -19.28
C TYR A 350 29.51 40.13 -19.75
N THR A 351 28.25 40.49 -19.49
CA THR A 351 27.07 39.74 -19.99
C THR A 351 27.03 39.56 -21.51
N ASN A 352 27.62 40.48 -22.28
CA ASN A 352 27.78 40.34 -23.73
C ASN A 352 28.87 39.31 -24.14
N GLY A 353 29.56 38.71 -23.17
CA GLY A 353 30.62 37.72 -23.32
C GLY A 353 32.02 38.30 -23.48
N GLN A 354 32.17 39.62 -23.55
CA GLN A 354 33.49 40.25 -23.67
C GLN A 354 34.29 40.09 -22.37
N VAL A 355 35.55 39.71 -22.49
CA VAL A 355 36.49 39.58 -21.37
C VAL A 355 37.49 40.73 -21.45
N ASN A 356 37.49 41.61 -20.45
CA ASN A 356 38.44 42.72 -20.35
C ASN A 356 39.40 42.49 -19.19
N LEU A 357 40.70 42.55 -19.44
CA LEU A 357 41.69 42.63 -18.38
C LEU A 357 41.69 44.05 -17.80
N ARG A 358 41.58 44.18 -16.48
CA ARG A 358 41.38 45.46 -15.78
C ARG A 358 42.57 45.86 -14.92
N THR A 359 43.20 44.88 -14.29
CA THR A 359 44.32 45.11 -13.39
C THR A 359 45.42 44.11 -13.67
N TRP A 360 46.62 44.44 -13.24
CA TRP A 360 47.76 43.55 -13.34
C TRP A 360 48.75 43.84 -12.19
N SER A 361 49.72 42.95 -12.01
CA SER A 361 50.78 43.13 -11.02
C SER A 361 51.48 44.49 -11.20
N SER A 362 51.68 45.20 -10.09
CA SER A 362 52.41 46.48 -10.04
C SER A 362 53.77 46.40 -10.73
N ASN A 363 54.09 47.37 -11.59
CA ASN A 363 55.30 47.39 -12.43
C ASN A 363 55.43 46.20 -13.40
N GLY A 364 54.34 45.47 -13.66
CA GLY A 364 54.30 44.38 -14.63
C GLY A 364 54.21 44.89 -16.08
N ALA A 365 54.11 43.95 -17.02
CA ALA A 365 53.85 44.28 -18.42
C ALA A 365 53.11 43.14 -19.12
N LEU A 366 52.22 43.51 -20.04
CA LEU A 366 51.63 42.60 -21.01
C LEU A 366 52.58 42.51 -22.20
N VAL A 367 53.42 41.48 -22.20
CA VAL A 367 54.48 41.31 -23.21
C VAL A 367 53.93 40.52 -24.42
N PRO A 368 54.23 40.93 -25.66
CA PRO A 368 53.84 40.19 -26.86
C PRO A 368 54.33 38.74 -26.80
N GLY A 369 53.50 37.80 -27.24
CA GLY A 369 53.81 36.37 -27.21
C GLY A 369 53.61 35.67 -25.87
N ARG A 370 53.23 36.39 -24.79
CA ARG A 370 52.88 35.76 -23.51
C ARG A 370 51.41 35.37 -23.44
N ASN A 371 51.16 34.22 -22.82
CA ASN A 371 49.83 33.64 -22.65
C ASN A 371 49.22 34.10 -21.34
N ILE A 372 48.08 34.79 -21.42
CA ILE A 372 47.24 35.12 -20.28
C ILE A 372 46.14 34.08 -20.17
N ARG A 373 45.98 33.51 -18.97
CA ARG A 373 44.94 32.55 -18.63
C ARG A 373 43.91 33.25 -17.76
N VAL A 374 42.67 33.31 -18.22
CA VAL A 374 41.53 33.83 -17.46
C VAL A 374 40.62 32.68 -17.10
N SER A 375 40.24 32.55 -15.82
CA SER A 375 39.33 31.51 -15.34
C SER A 375 38.24 32.09 -14.45
N ALA A 376 37.02 31.58 -14.62
CA ALA A 376 35.87 31.98 -13.81
C ALA A 376 34.90 30.82 -13.62
N THR A 377 34.19 30.83 -12.50
CA THR A 377 33.03 29.97 -12.26
C THR A 377 31.86 30.83 -11.81
N TYR A 378 30.77 30.82 -12.58
CA TYR A 378 29.60 31.67 -12.39
C TYR A 378 28.31 30.90 -12.69
N VAL A 379 27.17 31.55 -12.46
CA VAL A 379 25.84 31.04 -12.84
C VAL A 379 25.44 31.68 -14.16
N LEU A 380 24.95 30.87 -15.11
CA LEU A 380 24.48 31.32 -16.43
C LEU A 380 23.21 32.14 -16.38
#